data_AF-A0A9D7Q0I1-F1
#
_entry.id   AF-A0A9D7Q0I1-F1
#
_cell.length_a   1.000
_cell.length_b   1.000
_cell.length_c   1.000
_cell.angle_alpha   90.00
_cell.angle_beta   90.00
_cell.angle_gamma   90.00
#
_symmetry.space_group_name_H-M   'P 1'
#
loop_
_entity.id
_entity.type
_entity.pdbx_description
1 polymer ?
#
loop_
_entity_poly.entity_id
_entity_poly.type
_entity_poly.pdbx_seq_one_letter_code
_entity_poly.pdbx_strand_id
1 'polypeptide(L)'
;MLPPTTIPPLEEVYDSFYDNNTKIQFRIVWLGNAELLLDYIEVYDEEIWEGYFIDNISYRDLMLTNYINRFNSLQPNMKYFVTMDEPHSFDNYHPIKTVQHLLDSLNSPVKLLTHFYPGWNNQRESDNTLKSWKVAAKPARLMYWYFPYWVNHSSDEGLFYYGQTLKAAAELDANFFATVQTWGYKLSGGLYKDYRSPSPAEVSAQTLYALSFGAKGIFYEPFYTYLSWIGTAETGVNVIVEGIVDQSFQPRDIYYKVKSLNDRIRGNLGKQLVRMKNTGF
;
A
#
# COMPACT_ATOMS: atom_id res chain seq x y z
N MET A 1 -73.87 -16.35 -5.79
CA MET A 1 -72.65 -15.72 -5.23
C MET A 1 -71.67 -16.84 -4.93
N LEU A 2 -70.51 -16.84 -5.58
CA LEU A 2 -69.40 -17.71 -5.18
C LEU A 2 -68.73 -17.07 -3.94
N PRO A 3 -68.21 -17.86 -3.00
CA PRO A 3 -67.56 -17.33 -1.81
C PRO A 3 -66.26 -16.59 -2.20
N PRO A 4 -65.78 -15.64 -1.37
CA PRO A 4 -64.51 -14.98 -1.63
C PRO A 4 -63.39 -16.02 -1.58
N THR A 5 -62.65 -16.17 -2.67
CA THR A 5 -61.38 -16.89 -2.68
C THR A 5 -60.40 -16.13 -1.79
N THR A 6 -60.08 -16.69 -0.63
CA THR A 6 -58.94 -16.26 0.18
C THR A 6 -57.68 -16.49 -0.63
N ILE A 7 -56.98 -15.41 -0.98
CA ILE A 7 -55.61 -15.47 -1.51
C ILE A 7 -54.75 -16.09 -0.40
N PRO A 8 -54.08 -17.23 -0.62
CA PRO A 8 -53.19 -17.80 0.39
C PRO A 8 -52.07 -16.80 0.67
N PRO A 9 -51.59 -16.68 1.92
CA PRO A 9 -50.45 -15.83 2.21
C PRO A 9 -49.27 -16.29 1.34
N LEU A 10 -48.58 -15.33 0.72
CA LEU A 10 -47.30 -15.59 0.06
C LEU A 10 -46.37 -16.20 1.11
N GLU A 11 -46.01 -17.48 0.95
CA GLU A 11 -44.91 -18.06 1.72
C GLU A 11 -43.66 -17.25 1.42
N GLU A 12 -43.09 -16.62 2.45
CA GLU A 12 -41.79 -15.97 2.34
C GLU A 12 -40.74 -17.05 2.06
N VAL A 13 -40.34 -17.17 0.79
CA VAL A 13 -39.20 -18.00 0.41
C VAL A 13 -37.94 -17.21 0.73
N TYR A 14 -37.07 -17.80 1.54
CA TYR A 14 -35.79 -17.22 1.91
C TYR A 14 -34.67 -17.97 1.19
N ASP A 15 -33.92 -17.24 0.35
CA ASP A 15 -32.62 -17.71 -0.10
C ASP A 15 -31.55 -17.05 0.78
N SER A 16 -30.76 -17.89 1.44
CA SER A 16 -29.57 -17.45 2.17
C SER A 16 -28.33 -18.03 1.51
N PHE A 17 -27.50 -17.16 0.95
CA PHE A 17 -26.18 -17.56 0.47
C PHE A 17 -25.14 -17.12 1.50
N TYR A 18 -24.39 -18.10 2.01
CA TYR A 18 -23.26 -17.85 2.90
C TYR A 18 -21.98 -18.16 2.13
N ASP A 19 -21.18 -17.14 1.88
CA ASP A 19 -19.86 -17.32 1.28
C ASP A 19 -18.86 -17.68 2.37
N ASN A 20 -18.35 -18.91 2.34
CA ASN A 20 -17.40 -19.41 3.33
C ASN A 20 -16.04 -18.71 3.29
N ASN A 21 -15.69 -18.05 2.19
CA ASN A 21 -14.42 -17.35 1.99
C ASN A 21 -14.51 -15.91 2.51
N THR A 22 -15.58 -15.18 2.16
CA THR A 22 -15.75 -13.79 2.57
C THR A 22 -16.44 -13.64 3.94
N LYS A 23 -17.05 -14.71 4.46
CA LYS A 23 -17.88 -14.71 5.68
C LYS A 23 -19.11 -13.80 5.59
N ILE A 24 -19.46 -13.35 4.39
CA ILE A 24 -20.64 -12.51 4.14
C ILE A 24 -21.87 -13.41 3.95
N GLN A 25 -22.97 -13.04 4.61
CA GLN A 25 -24.27 -13.67 4.41
C GLN A 25 -25.19 -12.71 3.64
N PHE A 26 -25.62 -13.13 2.45
CA PHE A 26 -26.70 -12.43 1.74
C PHE A 26 -28.01 -13.13 2.05
N ARG A 27 -28.98 -12.36 2.58
CA ARG A 27 -30.36 -12.82 2.76
C ARG A 27 -31.23 -12.08 1.74
N ILE A 28 -31.80 -12.83 0.81
CA ILE A 28 -32.77 -12.32 -0.16
C ILE A 28 -34.16 -12.66 0.37
N VAL A 29 -35.00 -11.62 0.52
CA VAL A 29 -36.41 -11.77 0.88
C VAL A 29 -37.25 -11.43 -0.35
N TRP A 30 -37.94 -12.43 -0.90
CA TRP A 30 -38.79 -12.25 -2.07
C TRP A 30 -40.15 -11.66 -1.63
N LEU A 31 -40.40 -10.39 -1.93
CA LEU A 31 -41.65 -9.69 -1.58
C LEU A 31 -42.75 -9.80 -2.65
N GLY A 32 -42.62 -10.69 -3.63
CA GLY A 32 -43.63 -10.92 -4.68
C GLY A 32 -43.09 -11.58 -5.96
N ASN A 33 -43.92 -11.60 -7.02
CA ASN A 33 -43.65 -12.29 -8.30
C ASN A 33 -42.89 -11.43 -9.35
N ALA A 34 -42.00 -10.54 -8.93
CA ALA A 34 -41.21 -9.71 -9.84
C ALA A 34 -39.75 -10.17 -9.89
N GLU A 35 -39.17 -10.19 -11.09
CA GLU A 35 -37.73 -10.45 -11.28
C GLU A 35 -36.93 -9.25 -10.77
N LEU A 36 -36.10 -9.48 -9.74
CA LEU A 36 -35.18 -8.47 -9.22
C LEU A 36 -33.84 -8.58 -9.95
N LEU A 37 -33.53 -7.60 -10.78
CA LEU A 37 -32.21 -7.46 -11.39
C LEU A 37 -31.31 -6.64 -10.47
N LEU A 38 -30.39 -7.31 -9.78
CA LEU A 38 -29.34 -6.68 -8.97
C LEU A 38 -28.10 -6.48 -9.83
N ASP A 39 -27.87 -5.24 -10.28
CA ASP A 39 -26.68 -4.87 -11.06
C ASP A 39 -25.45 -4.64 -10.16
N TYR A 40 -25.68 -4.16 -8.93
CA TYR A 40 -24.61 -3.79 -8.00
C TYR A 40 -25.08 -3.84 -6.55
N ILE A 41 -24.23 -4.36 -5.66
CA ILE A 41 -24.37 -4.23 -4.20
C ILE A 41 -23.06 -3.64 -3.69
N GLU A 42 -23.18 -2.56 -2.93
CA GLU A 42 -22.06 -1.93 -2.22
C GLU A 42 -22.19 -2.21 -0.74
N VAL A 43 -21.10 -2.67 -0.11
CA VAL A 43 -21.04 -2.93 1.32
C VAL A 43 -19.94 -2.05 1.89
N TYR A 44 -20.26 -1.28 2.94
CA TYR A 44 -19.34 -0.44 3.69
C TYR A 44 -19.44 -0.77 5.18
N ASP A 45 -18.33 -0.62 5.89
CA ASP A 45 -18.28 -0.72 7.36
C ASP A 45 -18.64 0.65 7.97
N GLU A 46 -19.76 0.70 8.70
CA GLU A 46 -20.45 1.93 9.14
C GLU A 46 -19.72 2.73 10.25
N GLU A 47 -18.57 2.25 10.77
CA GLU A 47 -18.04 2.74 12.04
C GLU A 47 -16.94 3.83 11.95
N ILE A 48 -16.33 4.09 10.79
CA ILE A 48 -15.11 4.93 10.76
C ILE A 48 -15.17 6.09 9.76
N TRP A 49 -15.75 5.90 8.58
CA TRP A 49 -15.53 6.82 7.45
C TRP A 49 -16.72 7.73 7.17
N GLU A 50 -17.92 7.27 7.47
CA GLU A 50 -19.23 7.88 7.23
C GLU A 50 -19.28 9.28 7.83
N GLY A 51 -18.86 9.41 9.10
CA GLY A 51 -18.84 10.68 9.81
C GLY A 51 -17.99 11.76 9.10
N TYR A 52 -16.95 11.38 8.36
CA TYR A 52 -16.08 12.33 7.65
C TYR A 52 -16.39 12.44 6.16
N PHE A 53 -16.86 11.35 5.53
CA PHE A 53 -16.97 11.25 4.07
C PHE A 53 -18.41 11.27 3.55
N ILE A 54 -19.40 11.07 4.42
CA ILE A 54 -20.83 11.09 4.10
C ILE A 54 -21.54 12.23 4.86
N ASP A 55 -21.39 12.27 6.19
CA ASP A 55 -22.21 13.15 7.04
C ASP A 55 -21.68 14.58 7.15
N ASN A 56 -20.35 14.75 7.23
CA ASN A 56 -19.71 16.04 7.50
C ASN A 56 -18.78 16.51 6.37
N ILE A 57 -19.21 16.34 5.12
CA ILE A 57 -18.44 16.68 3.90
C ILE A 57 -17.88 18.11 3.96
N SER A 58 -18.70 19.10 4.30
CA SER A 58 -18.27 20.51 4.37
C SER A 58 -17.21 20.75 5.45
N TYR A 59 -17.33 20.07 6.59
CA TYR A 59 -16.36 20.19 7.68
C TYR A 59 -15.04 19.49 7.32
N ARG A 60 -15.09 18.29 6.73
CA ARG A 60 -13.92 17.60 6.18
C ARG A 60 -13.17 18.48 5.19
N ASP A 61 -13.88 19.05 4.22
CA ASP A 61 -13.28 19.88 3.18
C ASP A 61 -12.64 21.15 3.77
N LEU A 62 -13.30 21.78 4.74
CA LEU A 62 -12.74 22.91 5.49
C LEU A 62 -11.46 22.51 6.25
N MET A 63 -11.48 21.37 6.97
CA MET A 63 -10.34 20.88 7.73
C MET A 63 -9.14 20.56 6.84
N LEU A 64 -9.37 19.86 5.72
CA LEU A 64 -8.32 19.55 4.75
C LEU A 64 -7.79 20.81 4.07
N THR A 65 -8.66 21.73 3.67
CA THR A 65 -8.26 23.03 3.08
C THR A 65 -7.39 23.81 4.05
N ASN A 66 -7.79 23.91 5.32
CA ASN A 66 -7.01 24.59 6.36
C ASN A 66 -5.66 23.90 6.60
N TYR A 67 -5.65 22.57 6.62
CA TYR A 67 -4.42 21.79 6.77
C TYR A 67 -3.44 22.03 5.60
N ILE A 68 -3.93 21.99 4.36
CA ILE A 68 -3.14 22.23 3.15
C ILE A 68 -2.58 23.66 3.15
N ASN A 69 -3.42 24.66 3.42
CA ASN A 69 -3.00 26.06 3.44
C ASN A 69 -1.93 26.32 4.51
N ARG A 70 -2.10 25.76 5.70
CA ARG A 70 -1.10 25.83 6.78
C ARG A 70 0.22 25.21 6.33
N PHE A 71 0.21 24.00 5.78
CA PHE A 71 1.47 23.35 5.39
C PHE A 71 2.14 24.00 4.18
N ASN A 72 1.39 24.50 3.21
CA ASN A 72 1.98 25.22 2.07
C ASN A 72 2.74 26.47 2.52
N SER A 73 2.30 27.13 3.61
CA SER A 73 3.04 28.25 4.19
C SER A 73 4.28 27.84 5.00
N LEU A 74 4.22 26.73 5.74
CA LEU A 74 5.31 26.27 6.61
C LEU A 74 6.38 25.45 5.87
N GLN A 75 5.99 24.73 4.81
CA GLN A 75 6.82 23.76 4.10
C GLN A 75 6.64 23.92 2.57
N PRO A 76 7.07 25.06 1.99
CA PRO A 76 6.81 25.38 0.58
C PRO A 76 7.46 24.39 -0.42
N ASN A 77 8.42 23.59 0.05
CA ASN A 77 9.13 22.59 -0.77
C ASN A 77 8.50 21.18 -0.68
N MET A 78 7.42 21.01 0.09
CA MET A 78 6.73 19.73 0.19
C MET A 78 6.09 19.37 -1.15
N LYS A 79 6.29 18.12 -1.57
CA LYS A 79 5.76 17.61 -2.86
C LYS A 79 4.65 16.60 -2.66
N TYR A 80 4.71 15.85 -1.56
CA TYR A 80 3.81 14.75 -1.30
C TYR A 80 3.36 14.70 0.15
N PHE A 81 2.09 14.34 0.36
CA PHE A 81 1.62 13.72 1.59
C PHE A 81 1.75 12.20 1.42
N VAL A 82 2.48 11.53 2.33
CA VAL A 82 2.60 10.07 2.29
C VAL A 82 1.32 9.48 2.87
N THR A 83 0.68 8.55 2.15
CA THR A 83 -0.59 7.94 2.57
C THR A 83 -0.51 6.43 2.66
N MET A 84 -1.23 5.92 3.66
CA MET A 84 -1.51 4.54 4.01
C MET A 84 -0.35 3.58 4.17
N ASP A 85 -0.43 2.81 5.25
CA ASP A 85 0.29 1.58 5.52
C ASP A 85 -0.67 0.44 5.14
N GLU A 86 -0.27 -0.45 4.22
CA GLU A 86 -0.97 -1.70 3.87
C GLU A 86 -2.46 -1.60 3.41
N PRO A 87 -2.78 -0.93 2.29
CA PRO A 87 -4.14 -0.92 1.73
C PRO A 87 -4.52 -2.26 1.11
N HIS A 88 -4.88 -3.21 1.97
CA HIS A 88 -5.31 -4.55 1.58
C HIS A 88 -6.83 -4.75 1.61
N SER A 89 -7.63 -3.70 1.87
CA SER A 89 -9.09 -3.74 1.78
C SER A 89 -9.61 -2.66 0.84
N PHE A 90 -10.74 -2.95 0.20
CA PHE A 90 -11.36 -2.03 -0.75
C PHE A 90 -11.84 -0.73 -0.08
N ASP A 91 -12.33 -0.81 1.16
CA ASP A 91 -12.83 0.33 1.95
C ASP A 91 -11.77 1.41 2.13
N ASN A 92 -10.49 1.00 2.14
CA ASN A 92 -9.36 1.90 2.27
C ASN A 92 -9.06 2.72 1.01
N TYR A 93 -9.63 2.38 -0.15
CA TYR A 93 -9.32 3.05 -1.42
C TYR A 93 -10.12 4.35 -1.60
N HIS A 94 -11.37 4.39 -1.14
CA HIS A 94 -12.25 5.54 -1.32
C HIS A 94 -11.76 6.81 -0.60
N PRO A 95 -11.29 6.75 0.66
CA PRO A 95 -10.71 7.91 1.34
C PRO A 95 -9.50 8.49 0.58
N ILE A 96 -8.61 7.64 0.05
CA ILE A 96 -7.44 8.08 -0.74
C ILE A 96 -7.89 8.87 -1.97
N LYS A 97 -8.85 8.34 -2.72
CA LYS A 97 -9.42 9.00 -3.90
C LYS A 97 -10.02 10.36 -3.54
N THR A 98 -10.79 10.43 -2.46
CA THR A 98 -11.47 11.66 -2.05
C THR A 98 -10.48 12.74 -1.63
N VAL A 99 -9.46 12.39 -0.85
CA VAL A 99 -8.41 13.35 -0.47
C VAL A 99 -7.61 13.81 -1.70
N GLN A 100 -7.29 12.90 -2.63
CA GLN A 100 -6.61 13.27 -3.88
C GLN A 100 -7.45 14.24 -4.72
N HIS A 101 -8.75 13.97 -4.88
CA HIS A 101 -9.67 14.85 -5.60
C HIS A 101 -9.79 16.23 -4.96
N LEU A 102 -9.80 16.33 -3.63
CA LEU A 102 -9.83 17.62 -2.95
C LEU A 102 -8.52 18.40 -3.14
N LEU A 103 -7.38 17.72 -3.07
CA LEU A 103 -6.08 18.34 -3.39
C LEU A 103 -6.07 18.88 -4.82
N ASP A 104 -6.65 18.14 -5.75
CA ASP A 104 -6.75 18.55 -7.16
C ASP A 104 -7.72 19.73 -7.34
N SER A 105 -8.88 19.73 -6.68
CA SER A 105 -9.86 20.83 -6.78
C SER A 105 -9.35 22.15 -6.18
N LEU A 106 -8.49 22.06 -5.16
CA LEU A 106 -7.81 23.21 -4.55
C LEU A 106 -6.58 23.68 -5.35
N ASN A 107 -6.27 23.06 -6.49
CA ASN A 107 -5.02 23.27 -7.24
C ASN A 107 -3.76 23.14 -6.35
N SER A 108 -3.81 22.24 -5.36
CA SER A 108 -2.69 22.04 -4.44
C SER A 108 -1.45 21.56 -5.22
N PRO A 109 -0.27 22.16 -4.97
CA PRO A 109 0.99 21.69 -5.54
C PRO A 109 1.45 20.37 -4.89
N VAL A 110 0.89 20.02 -3.72
CA VAL A 110 1.17 18.78 -2.99
C VAL A 110 0.18 17.71 -3.42
N LYS A 111 0.66 16.50 -3.70
CA LYS A 111 -0.16 15.33 -4.10
C LYS A 111 -0.03 14.19 -3.09
N LEU A 112 -0.87 13.16 -3.21
CA LEU A 112 -0.68 11.95 -2.40
C LEU A 112 0.41 11.07 -3.00
N LEU A 113 1.28 10.55 -2.14
CA LEU A 113 2.21 9.46 -2.45
C LEU A 113 1.79 8.25 -1.62
N THR A 114 1.26 7.23 -2.28
CA THR A 114 0.75 6.08 -1.54
C THR A 114 1.83 5.05 -1.31
N HIS A 115 2.03 4.68 -0.05
CA HIS A 115 2.93 3.62 0.36
C HIS A 115 2.18 2.28 0.27
N PHE A 116 2.52 1.46 -0.72
CA PHE A 116 1.72 0.27 -1.04
C PHE A 116 2.52 -1.01 -0.76
N TYR A 117 2.08 -1.78 0.25
CA TYR A 117 2.48 -3.18 0.40
C TYR A 117 1.64 -4.05 -0.52
N PRO A 118 2.23 -4.88 -1.39
CA PRO A 118 1.48 -5.76 -2.27
C PRO A 118 1.31 -7.17 -1.74
N GLY A 119 1.79 -7.47 -0.54
CA GLY A 119 2.00 -8.85 -0.14
C GLY A 119 3.08 -9.53 -0.99
N TRP A 120 3.14 -10.86 -0.92
CA TRP A 120 4.22 -11.64 -1.54
C TRP A 120 4.20 -11.66 -3.07
N ASN A 121 3.01 -11.60 -3.68
CA ASN A 121 2.81 -11.79 -5.12
C ASN A 121 1.81 -10.80 -5.75
N ASN A 122 1.56 -9.65 -5.11
CA ASN A 122 0.47 -8.72 -5.45
C ASN A 122 -0.94 -9.32 -5.35
N GLN A 123 -1.11 -10.47 -4.70
CA GLN A 123 -2.41 -11.10 -4.56
C GLN A 123 -2.84 -11.21 -3.09
N ARG A 124 -4.14 -10.98 -2.87
CA ARG A 124 -4.85 -11.35 -1.64
C ARG A 124 -6.14 -12.02 -2.06
N GLU A 125 -6.39 -13.23 -1.54
CA GLU A 125 -7.62 -13.98 -1.87
C GLU A 125 -7.86 -14.17 -3.38
N SER A 126 -6.77 -14.37 -4.13
CA SER A 126 -6.72 -14.45 -5.61
C SER A 126 -6.94 -13.14 -6.37
N ASP A 127 -7.20 -12.03 -5.69
CA ASP A 127 -7.39 -10.73 -6.33
C ASP A 127 -6.09 -9.92 -6.39
N ASN A 128 -5.87 -9.23 -7.51
CA ASN A 128 -4.67 -8.39 -7.68
C ASN A 128 -4.89 -7.04 -7.00
N THR A 129 -4.49 -6.96 -5.73
CA THR A 129 -4.76 -5.82 -4.86
C THR A 129 -4.18 -4.51 -5.41
N LEU A 130 -2.98 -4.55 -5.99
CA LEU A 130 -2.32 -3.36 -6.56
C LEU A 130 -3.12 -2.82 -7.76
N LYS A 131 -3.61 -3.70 -8.63
CA LYS A 131 -4.43 -3.30 -9.78
C LYS A 131 -5.78 -2.75 -9.33
N SER A 132 -6.48 -3.44 -8.44
CA SER A 132 -7.77 -3.02 -7.89
C SER A 132 -7.66 -1.67 -7.19
N TRP A 133 -6.61 -1.48 -6.38
CA TRP A 133 -6.27 -0.21 -5.75
C TRP A 133 -6.03 0.91 -6.77
N LYS A 134 -5.21 0.68 -7.81
CA LYS A 134 -4.91 1.72 -8.82
C LYS A 134 -6.17 2.24 -9.51
N VAL A 135 -7.11 1.34 -9.81
CA VAL A 135 -8.40 1.66 -10.46
C VAL A 135 -9.30 2.44 -9.51
N ALA A 136 -9.43 1.99 -8.26
CA ALA A 136 -10.34 2.57 -7.29
C ALA A 136 -9.81 3.90 -6.70
N ALA A 137 -8.60 3.89 -6.16
CA ALA A 137 -8.01 5.02 -5.43
C ALA A 137 -7.51 6.14 -6.35
N LYS A 138 -7.17 5.84 -7.62
CA LYS A 138 -6.60 6.78 -8.60
C LYS A 138 -5.50 7.70 -8.01
N PRO A 139 -4.49 7.14 -7.35
CA PRO A 139 -3.42 7.89 -6.69
C PRO A 139 -2.59 8.68 -7.70
N ALA A 140 -2.07 9.84 -7.27
CA ALA A 140 -1.15 10.63 -8.08
C ALA A 140 0.19 9.93 -8.31
N ARG A 141 0.69 9.19 -7.29
CA ARG A 141 1.96 8.46 -7.37
C ARG A 141 1.96 7.23 -6.46
N LEU A 142 2.53 6.13 -6.96
CA LEU A 142 2.83 4.93 -6.20
C LEU A 142 4.24 5.00 -5.57
N MET A 143 4.35 4.75 -4.27
CA MET A 143 5.57 4.33 -3.58
C MET A 143 5.46 2.86 -3.22
N TYR A 144 6.20 2.04 -3.95
CA TYR A 144 6.16 0.60 -3.88
C TYR A 144 6.98 0.07 -2.70
N TRP A 145 6.33 -0.62 -1.75
CA TRP A 145 6.93 -1.08 -0.50
C TRP A 145 7.09 -2.60 -0.48
N TYR A 146 8.31 -3.08 -0.72
CA TYR A 146 8.59 -4.52 -0.70
C TYR A 146 10.05 -4.77 -0.31
N PHE A 147 10.24 -5.78 0.55
CA PHE A 147 11.53 -6.08 1.15
C PHE A 147 11.97 -7.52 0.84
N PRO A 148 12.99 -7.72 -0.03
CA PRO A 148 13.34 -9.03 -0.56
C PRO A 148 14.22 -9.90 0.35
N TYR A 149 14.70 -9.38 1.47
CA TYR A 149 15.72 -10.07 2.28
C TYR A 149 15.15 -10.61 3.58
N TRP A 150 14.72 -11.86 3.53
CA TRP A 150 14.17 -12.61 4.64
C TRP A 150 15.08 -13.73 5.13
N VAL A 151 14.82 -14.21 6.35
CA VAL A 151 15.57 -15.30 6.98
C VAL A 151 15.33 -16.61 6.23
N ASN A 152 16.34 -17.48 6.15
CA ASN A 152 16.24 -18.82 5.53
C ASN A 152 15.98 -18.87 4.02
N HIS A 153 16.13 -17.76 3.30
CA HIS A 153 16.03 -17.76 1.84
C HIS A 153 17.20 -17.00 1.19
N SER A 154 17.41 -17.29 -0.10
CA SER A 154 18.49 -16.69 -0.87
C SER A 154 18.16 -15.26 -1.33
N SER A 155 19.18 -14.46 -1.57
CA SER A 155 19.03 -13.13 -2.16
C SER A 155 18.41 -13.16 -3.55
N ASP A 156 18.72 -14.20 -4.33
CA ASP A 156 18.21 -14.38 -5.70
C ASP A 156 16.72 -14.66 -5.72
N GLU A 157 16.24 -15.51 -4.82
CA GLU A 157 14.82 -15.78 -4.63
C GLU A 157 14.06 -14.50 -4.24
N GLY A 158 14.60 -13.75 -3.29
CA GLY A 158 14.01 -12.47 -2.90
C GLY A 158 13.94 -11.45 -4.04
N LEU A 159 15.03 -11.33 -4.80
CA LEU A 159 15.09 -10.45 -5.96
C LEU A 159 14.17 -10.93 -7.09
N PHE A 160 13.95 -12.23 -7.26
CA PHE A 160 12.98 -12.75 -8.22
C PHE A 160 11.58 -12.23 -7.92
N TYR A 161 11.09 -12.39 -6.69
CA TYR A 161 9.76 -11.90 -6.31
C TYR A 161 9.67 -10.37 -6.39
N TYR A 162 10.70 -9.66 -5.93
CA TYR A 162 10.77 -8.20 -6.07
C TYR A 162 10.71 -7.74 -7.54
N GLY A 163 11.33 -8.48 -8.46
CA GLY A 163 11.25 -8.20 -9.89
C GLY A 163 9.85 -8.36 -10.47
N GLN A 164 9.15 -9.43 -10.09
CA GLN A 164 7.78 -9.67 -10.54
C GLN A 164 6.84 -8.55 -10.11
N THR A 165 7.04 -8.04 -8.92
CA THR A 165 6.18 -7.01 -8.39
C THR A 165 6.55 -5.60 -8.88
N LEU A 166 7.83 -5.32 -9.12
CA LEU A 166 8.27 -4.11 -9.81
C LEU A 166 7.71 -4.02 -11.24
N LYS A 167 7.59 -5.15 -11.95
CA LYS A 167 6.93 -5.20 -13.27
C LYS A 167 5.49 -4.69 -13.18
N ALA A 168 4.71 -5.19 -12.22
CA ALA A 168 3.34 -4.76 -12.00
C ALA A 168 3.25 -3.25 -11.63
N ALA A 169 4.18 -2.77 -10.80
CA ALA A 169 4.25 -1.34 -10.46
C ALA A 169 4.53 -0.48 -11.70
N ALA A 170 5.49 -0.87 -12.54
CA ALA A 170 5.86 -0.16 -13.75
C ALA A 170 4.74 -0.12 -14.80
N GLU A 171 3.94 -1.19 -14.91
CA GLU A 171 2.76 -1.26 -15.78
C GLU A 171 1.63 -0.31 -15.34
N LEU A 172 1.49 -0.08 -14.03
CA LEU A 172 0.42 0.73 -13.44
C LEU A 172 0.78 2.21 -13.23
N ASP A 173 2.04 2.52 -12.97
CA ASP A 173 2.55 3.88 -12.83
C ASP A 173 3.98 3.96 -13.36
N ALA A 174 4.15 4.46 -14.60
CA ALA A 174 5.45 4.62 -15.26
C ALA A 174 6.43 5.54 -14.50
N ASN A 175 5.98 6.22 -13.45
CA ASN A 175 6.76 7.14 -12.66
C ASN A 175 6.86 6.75 -11.18
N PHE A 176 6.53 5.50 -10.82
CA PHE A 176 6.54 5.00 -9.44
C PHE A 176 7.88 5.22 -8.70
N PHE A 177 7.82 5.24 -7.37
CA PHE A 177 8.97 5.18 -6.47
C PHE A 177 9.06 3.79 -5.84
N ALA A 178 10.24 3.38 -5.41
CA ALA A 178 10.46 2.10 -4.74
C ALA A 178 11.16 2.28 -3.41
N THR A 179 10.81 1.46 -2.42
CA THR A 179 11.58 1.33 -1.20
C THR A 179 12.69 0.29 -1.37
N VAL A 180 13.78 0.50 -0.65
CA VAL A 180 14.94 -0.40 -0.57
C VAL A 180 15.15 -0.78 0.89
N GLN A 181 15.26 -2.08 1.13
CA GLN A 181 15.48 -2.62 2.46
C GLN A 181 16.86 -2.20 2.96
N THR A 182 16.92 -1.63 4.17
CA THR A 182 18.18 -1.40 4.88
C THR A 182 18.22 -2.06 6.25
N TRP A 183 17.20 -2.87 6.54
CA TRP A 183 16.89 -3.39 7.86
C TRP A 183 16.65 -4.88 7.93
N GLY A 184 16.68 -5.38 9.16
CA GLY A 184 16.15 -6.68 9.57
C GLY A 184 15.65 -6.59 11.01
N TYR A 185 14.85 -7.56 11.44
CA TYR A 185 14.39 -7.66 12.82
C TYR A 185 15.37 -8.50 13.63
N LYS A 186 16.23 -7.85 14.39
CA LYS A 186 17.28 -8.52 15.15
C LYS A 186 16.83 -8.78 16.58
N LEU A 187 16.87 -10.04 17.00
CA LEU A 187 16.60 -10.47 18.36
C LEU A 187 17.80 -10.16 19.26
N SER A 188 17.57 -10.14 20.58
CA SER A 188 18.62 -9.92 21.58
C SER A 188 19.79 -10.92 21.48
N GLY A 189 19.52 -12.15 21.04
CA GLY A 189 20.54 -13.18 20.77
C GLY A 189 21.34 -12.98 19.47
N GLY A 190 21.11 -11.89 18.73
CA GLY A 190 21.82 -11.57 17.50
C GLY A 190 21.28 -12.23 16.22
N LEU A 191 20.36 -13.18 16.35
CA LEU A 191 19.65 -13.79 15.23
C LEU A 191 18.58 -12.85 14.65
N TYR A 192 18.24 -13.04 13.38
CA TYR A 192 17.15 -12.33 12.74
C TYR A 192 15.83 -13.12 12.85
N LYS A 193 14.71 -12.39 12.93
CA LYS A 193 13.34 -12.92 12.87
C LYS A 193 12.69 -12.42 11.59
N ASP A 194 12.15 -13.31 10.77
CA ASP A 194 11.40 -13.02 9.53
C ASP A 194 12.23 -12.27 8.45
N TYR A 195 12.71 -11.06 8.72
CA TYR A 195 13.57 -10.24 7.87
C TYR A 195 14.99 -10.12 8.42
N ARG A 196 16.00 -10.21 7.53
CA ARG A 196 17.42 -10.02 7.87
C ARG A 196 17.94 -8.71 7.31
N SER A 197 18.93 -8.12 7.99
CA SER A 197 19.59 -6.93 7.45
C SER A 197 20.36 -7.32 6.17
N PRO A 198 20.20 -6.58 5.08
CA PRO A 198 20.92 -6.87 3.84
C PRO A 198 22.39 -6.47 3.95
N SER A 199 23.22 -7.17 3.19
CA SER A 199 24.59 -6.75 2.93
C SER A 199 24.64 -5.48 2.05
N PRO A 200 25.76 -4.74 2.06
CA PRO A 200 25.98 -3.64 1.12
C PRO A 200 25.83 -4.02 -0.37
N ALA A 201 26.14 -5.26 -0.74
CA ALA A 201 25.96 -5.73 -2.11
C ALA A 201 24.47 -5.87 -2.46
N GLU A 202 23.68 -6.43 -1.55
CA GLU A 202 22.24 -6.59 -1.69
C GLU A 202 21.51 -5.24 -1.79
N VAL A 203 21.86 -4.26 -0.95
CA VAL A 203 21.33 -2.89 -1.08
C VAL A 203 21.61 -2.31 -2.47
N SER A 204 22.79 -2.58 -3.03
CA SER A 204 23.14 -2.16 -4.40
C SER A 204 22.26 -2.86 -5.43
N ALA A 205 22.10 -4.18 -5.31
CA ALA A 205 21.31 -4.99 -6.22
C ALA A 205 19.85 -4.53 -6.24
N GLN A 206 19.20 -4.43 -5.06
CA GLN A 206 17.81 -3.98 -4.97
C GLN A 206 17.62 -2.58 -5.57
N THR A 207 18.51 -1.64 -5.24
CA THR A 207 18.45 -0.26 -5.75
C THR A 207 18.55 -0.20 -7.27
N LEU A 208 19.58 -0.85 -7.84
CA LEU A 208 19.79 -0.84 -9.29
C LEU A 208 18.68 -1.58 -10.01
N TYR A 209 18.14 -2.64 -9.40
CA TYR A 209 17.05 -3.41 -9.97
C TYR A 209 15.76 -2.55 -10.05
N ALA A 210 15.35 -1.87 -8.98
CA ALA A 210 14.23 -0.94 -9.01
C ALA A 210 14.38 0.14 -10.08
N LEU A 211 15.58 0.75 -10.17
CA LEU A 211 15.88 1.75 -11.19
C LEU A 211 15.80 1.18 -12.62
N SER A 212 16.21 -0.07 -12.83
CA SER A 212 16.13 -0.72 -14.14
C SER A 212 14.68 -0.92 -14.61
N PHE A 213 13.73 -1.12 -13.68
CA PHE A 213 12.29 -1.15 -13.97
C PHE A 213 11.67 0.24 -14.15
N GLY A 214 12.48 1.31 -14.10
CA GLY A 214 12.04 2.66 -14.42
C GLY A 214 11.63 3.51 -13.23
N ALA A 215 11.84 3.02 -11.99
CA ALA A 215 11.54 3.78 -10.77
C ALA A 215 12.16 5.18 -10.82
N LYS A 216 11.38 6.20 -10.44
CA LYS A 216 11.79 7.62 -10.47
C LYS A 216 12.34 8.12 -9.14
N GLY A 217 12.26 7.30 -8.10
CA GLY A 217 12.71 7.62 -6.76
C GLY A 217 12.98 6.36 -5.95
N ILE A 218 13.98 6.44 -5.08
CA ILE A 218 14.38 5.36 -4.17
C ILE A 218 14.29 5.88 -2.75
N PHE A 219 13.60 5.15 -1.88
CA PHE A 219 13.50 5.40 -0.45
C PHE A 219 14.22 4.30 0.30
N TYR A 220 15.31 4.63 0.97
CA TYR A 220 16.00 3.70 1.86
C TYR A 220 15.32 3.76 3.22
N GLU A 221 14.79 2.64 3.68
CA GLU A 221 13.98 2.59 4.90
C GLU A 221 14.50 1.51 5.84
N PRO A 222 14.47 1.72 7.18
CA PRO A 222 14.34 2.98 7.88
C PRO A 222 15.71 3.69 8.00
N PHE A 223 15.70 5.00 8.24
CA PHE A 223 16.95 5.75 8.37
C PHE A 223 17.74 5.37 9.62
N TYR A 224 17.09 5.25 10.78
CA TYR A 224 17.75 5.00 12.06
C TYR A 224 17.28 3.70 12.70
N THR A 225 18.13 3.12 13.55
CA THR A 225 17.82 1.91 14.29
C THR A 225 16.91 2.22 15.48
N TYR A 226 15.87 1.42 15.68
CA TYR A 226 14.93 1.56 16.79
C TYR A 226 14.49 0.22 17.37
N LEU A 227 13.91 0.25 18.57
CA LEU A 227 13.29 -0.92 19.19
C LEU A 227 11.83 -1.01 18.76
N SER A 228 11.38 -2.21 18.42
CA SER A 228 10.00 -2.49 18.06
C SER A 228 9.50 -3.77 18.73
N TRP A 229 8.19 -3.87 18.90
CA TRP A 229 7.48 -5.10 19.23
C TRP A 229 6.89 -5.67 17.95
N ILE A 230 7.19 -6.94 17.62
CA ILE A 230 6.65 -7.62 16.43
C ILE A 230 5.86 -8.84 16.88
N GLY A 231 4.59 -8.92 16.49
CA GLY A 231 3.65 -10.01 16.79
C GLY A 231 2.40 -9.53 17.57
N THR A 232 1.62 -10.47 18.11
CA THR A 232 0.44 -10.14 18.92
C THR A 232 0.82 -9.79 20.37
N ALA A 233 -0.17 -9.45 21.21
CA ALA A 233 0.07 -9.24 22.64
C ALA A 233 0.62 -10.51 23.34
N GLU A 234 0.24 -11.69 22.84
CA GLU A 234 0.58 -12.99 23.43
C GLU A 234 1.84 -13.63 22.83
N THR A 235 2.12 -13.35 21.56
CA THR A 235 3.19 -14.02 20.79
C THR A 235 4.33 -13.08 20.39
N GLY A 236 4.20 -11.79 20.69
CA GLY A 236 5.14 -10.81 20.23
C GLY A 236 6.49 -10.88 20.92
N VAL A 237 7.48 -10.32 20.25
CA VAL A 237 8.86 -10.26 20.73
C VAL A 237 9.46 -8.89 20.48
N ASN A 238 10.32 -8.45 21.39
CA ASN A 238 11.13 -7.25 21.19
C ASN A 238 12.23 -7.53 20.16
N VAL A 239 12.33 -6.64 19.17
CA VAL A 239 13.37 -6.68 18.14
C VAL A 239 14.03 -5.31 18.03
N ILE A 240 15.28 -5.33 17.57
CA ILE A 240 15.98 -4.17 17.07
C ILE A 240 15.73 -4.12 15.56
N VAL A 241 15.06 -3.07 15.08
CA VAL A 241 14.93 -2.79 13.65
C VAL A 241 16.17 -2.01 13.23
N GLU A 242 17.11 -2.68 12.57
CA GLU A 242 18.39 -2.05 12.23
C GLU A 242 18.25 -1.09 11.04
N GLY A 243 18.36 0.22 11.24
CA GLY A 243 18.30 1.21 10.15
C GLY A 243 19.66 1.49 9.49
N ILE A 244 19.72 2.47 8.60
CA ILE A 244 20.97 2.89 7.94
C ILE A 244 22.05 3.32 8.95
N VAL A 245 21.63 3.99 10.03
CA VAL A 245 22.47 4.34 11.19
C VAL A 245 22.02 3.58 12.44
N ASP A 246 22.93 3.40 13.40
CA ASP A 246 22.60 2.76 14.67
C ASP A 246 21.77 3.66 15.61
N GLN A 247 21.48 3.18 16.83
CA GLN A 247 20.68 3.90 17.82
C GLN A 247 21.35 5.19 18.33
N SER A 248 22.68 5.32 18.15
CA SER A 248 23.47 6.50 18.48
C SER A 248 23.75 7.37 17.25
N PHE A 249 23.00 7.14 16.16
CA PHE A 249 23.17 7.78 14.85
C PHE A 249 24.56 7.61 14.23
N GLN A 250 25.30 6.57 14.61
CA GLN A 250 26.57 6.25 13.98
C GLN A 250 26.35 5.48 12.66
N PRO A 251 27.13 5.78 11.60
CA PRO A 251 27.06 5.07 10.33
C PRO A 251 27.31 3.56 10.47
N ARG A 252 26.40 2.72 9.94
CA ARG A 252 26.66 1.29 9.66
C ARG A 252 27.30 1.12 8.27
N ASP A 253 27.76 -0.08 7.93
CA ASP A 253 28.30 -0.37 6.59
C ASP A 253 27.33 -0.02 5.45
N ILE A 254 26.03 -0.22 5.69
CA ILE A 254 24.96 0.14 4.75
C ILE A 254 24.94 1.66 4.49
N TYR A 255 25.22 2.51 5.48
CA TYR A 255 25.30 3.96 5.31
C TYR A 255 26.29 4.35 4.21
N TYR A 256 27.52 3.82 4.29
CA TYR A 256 28.56 4.13 3.31
C TYR A 256 28.18 3.65 1.92
N LYS A 257 27.48 2.53 1.84
CA LYS A 257 26.95 2.04 0.57
C LYS A 257 25.87 2.95 -0.01
N VAL A 258 24.86 3.30 0.79
CA VAL A 258 23.78 4.21 0.38
C VAL A 258 24.35 5.54 -0.08
N LYS A 259 25.32 6.10 0.67
CA LYS A 259 26.04 7.32 0.29
C LYS A 259 26.72 7.19 -1.07
N SER A 260 27.50 6.12 -1.26
CA SER A 260 28.20 5.86 -2.53
C SER A 260 27.24 5.66 -3.71
N LEU A 261 26.14 4.93 -3.52
CA LEU A 261 25.11 4.75 -4.55
C LEU A 261 24.46 6.08 -4.94
N ASN A 262 24.10 6.90 -3.96
CA ASN A 262 23.48 8.20 -4.21
C ASN A 262 24.39 9.13 -5.02
N ASP A 263 25.69 9.16 -4.72
CA ASP A 263 26.67 9.93 -5.48
C ASP A 263 26.74 9.46 -6.95
N ARG A 264 26.73 8.14 -7.17
CA ARG A 264 26.75 7.55 -8.52
C ARG A 264 25.45 7.81 -9.29
N ILE A 265 24.29 7.67 -8.64
CA ILE A 265 22.98 7.90 -9.24
C ILE A 265 22.82 9.37 -9.63
N ARG A 266 23.31 10.32 -8.83
CA ARG A 266 23.34 11.75 -9.20
C ARG A 266 24.26 12.03 -10.40
N GLY A 267 25.25 11.17 -10.62
CA GLY A 267 26.19 11.24 -11.73
C GLY A 267 25.65 10.64 -13.04
N ASN A 268 26.57 10.16 -13.88
CA ASN A 268 26.26 9.63 -15.22
C ASN A 268 25.40 8.37 -15.18
N LEU A 269 25.54 7.54 -14.13
CA LEU A 269 24.80 6.29 -14.01
C LEU A 269 23.28 6.54 -13.94
N GLY A 270 22.81 7.45 -13.09
CA GLY A 270 21.37 7.74 -13.02
C GLY A 270 20.83 8.39 -14.30
N LYS A 271 21.63 9.25 -14.95
CA LYS A 271 21.27 9.82 -16.26
C LYS A 271 21.06 8.74 -17.34
N GLN A 272 21.83 7.66 -17.28
CA GLN A 272 21.69 6.52 -18.19
C GLN A 272 20.54 5.59 -17.79
N LEU A 273 20.42 5.25 -16.50
CA LEU A 273 19.39 4.32 -16.01
C LEU A 273 17.97 4.80 -16.29
N VAL A 274 17.68 6.09 -16.12
CA VAL A 274 16.34 6.65 -16.42
C VAL A 274 15.96 6.52 -17.92
N ARG A 275 16.95 6.33 -18.80
CA ARG A 275 16.75 6.14 -20.25
C ARG A 275 16.65 4.67 -20.64
N MET A 276 17.02 3.75 -19.77
CA MET A 276 16.85 2.33 -20.01
C MET A 276 15.37 1.97 -19.83
N LYS A 277 14.75 1.43 -20.88
CA LYS A 277 13.49 0.71 -20.75
C LYS A 277 13.88 -0.76 -20.59
N ASN A 278 13.60 -1.34 -19.43
CA ASN A 278 13.72 -2.79 -19.32
C ASN A 278 12.59 -3.42 -20.14
N THR A 279 12.92 -3.91 -21.33
CA THR A 279 12.00 -4.60 -22.26
C THR A 279 12.10 -6.12 -22.14
N GLY A 280 12.88 -6.65 -21.20
CA GLY A 280 13.17 -8.08 -21.10
C GLY A 280 12.53 -8.70 -19.88
N PHE A 281 11.44 -9.44 -20.10
CA PHE A 281 11.13 -10.78 -19.58
C PHE A 281 10.00 -11.36 -20.44
#